data_AF-A0A527YL99-F1
#
_entry.id   AF-A0A527YL99-F1
#
_cell.length_a   1.000
_cell.length_b   1.000
_cell.length_c   1.000
_cell.angle_alpha   90.00
_cell.angle_beta   90.00
_cell.angle_gamma   90.00
#
_symmetry.space_group_name_H-M   'P 1'
#
loop_
_entity.id
_entity.type
_entity.pdbx_description
1 polymer ?
#
loop_
_entity_poly.entity_id
_entity_poly.type
_entity_poly.pdbx_seq_one_letter_code
_entity_poly.pdbx_strand_id
1 'polypeptide(L)'
;FQDVLDRLSLTNAWAAPTDSWGFAMLGIEELVAIGEARVISLDPIPPHVKIRIDQSSLWANLPCVKAGNVRTIPPVWPFGGLAAA
;
A
#
# COMPACT_ATOMS: atom_id res chain seq x y z
N PHE A 1 -1.43 10.32 -4.83
CA PHE A 1 -2.53 10.03 -3.89
C PHE A 1 -2.62 10.99 -2.68
N GLN A 2 -1.57 11.74 -2.31
CA GLN A 2 -1.62 12.58 -1.11
C GLN A 2 -2.83 13.54 -1.07
N ASP A 3 -3.12 14.25 -2.17
CA ASP A 3 -4.29 15.14 -2.28
C ASP A 3 -5.62 14.44 -1.94
N VAL A 4 -5.81 13.22 -2.45
CA VAL A 4 -7.02 12.42 -2.19
C VAL A 4 -7.11 12.05 -0.71
N LEU A 5 -5.98 11.69 -0.08
CA LEU A 5 -5.95 11.38 1.35
C LEU A 5 -6.29 12.63 2.18
N ASP A 6 -5.73 13.79 1.84
CA ASP A 6 -5.98 15.05 2.53
C ASP A 6 -7.46 15.47 2.43
N ARG A 7 -8.06 15.37 1.24
CA ARG A 7 -9.49 15.66 1.00
C ARG A 7 -10.41 14.72 1.78
N LEU A 8 -9.98 13.48 2.01
CA LEU A 8 -10.69 12.50 2.83
C LEU A 8 -10.33 12.56 4.32
N SER A 9 -9.46 13.50 4.73
CA SER A 9 -8.94 13.61 6.10
C SER A 9 -8.28 12.31 6.59
N LEU A 10 -7.59 11.61 5.68
CA LEU A 10 -6.82 10.40 5.97
C LEU A 10 -5.34 10.74 6.08
N THR A 11 -4.69 10.22 7.12
CA THR A 11 -3.25 10.37 7.30
C THR A 11 -2.51 9.34 6.45
N ASN A 12 -1.58 9.80 5.62
CA ASN A 12 -0.64 8.92 4.94
C ASN A 12 0.34 8.32 5.96
N ALA A 13 0.36 6.99 6.06
CA ALA A 13 1.23 6.28 6.98
C ALA A 13 2.70 6.24 6.51
N TRP A 14 2.97 6.50 5.24
CA TRP A 14 4.33 6.55 4.69
C TRP A 14 4.87 7.98 4.69
N ALA A 15 5.80 8.26 5.59
CA ALA A 15 6.45 9.57 5.75
C ALA A 15 7.95 9.57 5.36
N ALA A 16 8.47 8.43 4.90
CA ALA A 16 9.85 8.30 4.42
C ALA A 16 10.00 8.89 3.01
N PRO A 17 11.25 9.18 2.57
CA PRO A 17 11.50 9.75 1.26
C PRO A 17 10.89 8.92 0.11
N THR A 18 10.40 9.62 -0.89
CA THR A 18 9.89 9.07 -2.15
C THR A 18 10.68 9.62 -3.33
N ASP A 19 10.55 8.98 -4.48
CA ASP A 19 11.10 9.48 -5.73
C ASP A 19 10.30 10.67 -6.28
N SER A 20 10.74 11.22 -7.41
CA SER A 20 10.09 12.37 -8.07
C SER A 20 8.65 12.09 -8.53
N TRP A 21 8.21 10.84 -8.53
CA TRP A 21 6.86 10.40 -8.87
C TRP A 21 6.00 10.11 -7.63
N GLY A 22 6.56 10.25 -6.43
CA GLY A 22 5.87 10.00 -5.16
C GLY A 22 5.83 8.52 -4.76
N PHE A 23 6.70 7.68 -5.32
CA PHE A 23 6.80 6.26 -4.98
C PHE A 23 8.01 5.96 -4.10
N ALA A 24 7.90 4.88 -3.33
CA ALA A 24 9.04 4.25 -2.69
C ALA A 24 9.04 2.77 -3.09
N MET A 25 10.21 2.25 -3.47
CA MET A 25 10.43 0.84 -3.70
C MET A 25 11.16 0.29 -2.48
N LEU A 26 10.46 -0.52 -1.68
CA LEU A 26 10.95 -1.06 -0.41
C LEU A 26 10.76 -2.56 -0.34
N GLY A 27 11.51 -3.19 0.55
CA GLY A 27 11.27 -4.56 0.99
C GLY A 27 9.95 -4.65 1.78
N ILE A 28 9.31 -5.82 1.75
CA ILE A 28 8.02 -6.02 2.45
C ILE A 28 8.17 -5.95 3.97
N GLU A 29 9.37 -6.20 4.48
CA GLU A 29 9.78 -6.07 5.88
C GLU A 29 9.69 -4.63 6.38
N GLU A 30 9.91 -3.64 5.52
CA GLU A 30 9.87 -2.22 5.91
C GLU A 30 8.44 -1.75 6.21
N LEU A 31 7.41 -2.51 5.79
CA LEU A 31 6.03 -2.27 6.21
C LEU A 31 5.81 -2.46 7.72
N VAL A 32 6.77 -3.01 8.46
CA VAL A 32 6.71 -3.00 9.93
C VAL A 32 6.67 -1.57 10.48
N ALA A 33 7.30 -0.61 9.79
CA ALA A 33 7.43 0.77 10.25
C ALA A 33 6.10 1.54 10.24
N ILE A 34 5.13 1.12 9.40
CA ILE A 34 3.80 1.73 9.35
C ILE A 34 2.83 1.15 10.40
N GLY A 35 3.26 0.17 11.19
CA GLY A 35 2.48 -0.44 12.25
C GLY A 35 1.15 -1.02 11.76
N GLU A 36 0.06 -0.69 12.44
CA GLU A 36 -1.29 -1.19 12.11
C GLU A 36 -2.02 -0.37 11.04
N ALA A 37 -1.31 0.55 10.35
CA ALA A 37 -1.92 1.36 9.30
C ALA A 37 -2.55 0.51 8.17
N ARG A 38 -3.52 1.10 7.47
CA ARG A 38 -4.22 0.41 6.38
C ARG A 38 -3.37 0.38 5.12
N VAL A 39 -3.15 -0.83 4.59
CA VAL A 39 -2.48 -1.06 3.32
C VAL A 39 -3.52 -1.25 2.22
N ILE A 40 -3.43 -0.44 1.18
CA ILE A 40 -4.28 -0.54 -0.01
C ILE A 40 -3.43 -1.04 -1.19
N SER A 41 -3.75 -2.23 -1.68
CA SER A 41 -3.16 -2.81 -2.88
C SER A 41 -4.01 -2.49 -4.09
N LEU A 42 -3.38 -2.18 -5.23
CA LEU A 42 -4.08 -1.97 -6.50
C LEU A 42 -4.08 -3.27 -7.30
N ASP A 43 -5.24 -3.70 -7.78
CA ASP A 43 -5.31 -4.78 -8.75
C ASP A 43 -4.82 -4.32 -10.15
N PRO A 44 -4.33 -5.24 -10.99
CA PRO A 44 -4.13 -6.66 -10.70
C PRO A 44 -2.82 -6.93 -9.96
N ILE A 45 -2.90 -7.63 -8.82
CA ILE A 45 -1.69 -8.21 -8.21
C ILE A 45 -1.32 -9.49 -9.00
N PRO A 46 -0.09 -9.60 -9.53
CA PRO A 46 0.31 -10.77 -10.32
C PRO A 46 0.13 -12.09 -9.55
N PRO A 47 -0.34 -13.18 -10.18
CA PRO A 47 -0.63 -14.43 -9.48
C PRO A 47 0.55 -15.01 -8.69
N HIS A 48 1.76 -14.94 -9.25
CA HIS A 48 2.97 -15.42 -8.58
C HIS A 48 3.32 -14.59 -7.32
N VAL A 49 2.97 -13.29 -7.31
CA VAL A 49 3.13 -12.43 -6.13
C VAL A 49 2.11 -12.81 -5.06
N LYS A 50 0.84 -13.03 -5.44
CA LYS A 50 -0.20 -13.50 -4.51
C LYS A 50 0.22 -14.79 -3.80
N ILE A 51 0.66 -15.79 -4.56
CA ILE A 51 1.14 -17.07 -4.01
C ILE A 51 2.29 -16.85 -3.01
N ARG A 52 3.26 -15.98 -3.35
CA ARG A 52 4.39 -15.70 -2.47
C ARG A 52 3.99 -14.97 -1.19
N ILE A 53 3.01 -14.06 -1.28
CA ILE A 53 2.44 -13.36 -0.13
C ILE A 53 1.70 -14.34 0.78
N ASP A 54 0.87 -15.22 0.21
CA ASP A 54 0.08 -16.21 0.96
C ASP A 54 0.97 -17.23 1.70
N GLN A 55 2.14 -17.55 1.14
CA GLN A 55 3.12 -18.45 1.74
C GLN A 55 4.14 -17.76 2.68
N SER A 56 4.12 -16.42 2.75
CA SER A 56 5.12 -15.65 3.48
C SER A 56 4.78 -15.54 4.97
N SER A 57 5.62 -16.15 5.82
CA SER A 57 5.53 -15.98 7.28
C SER A 57 5.81 -14.54 7.70
N LEU A 58 6.69 -13.83 6.99
CA LEU A 58 6.96 -12.41 7.22
C LEU A 58 5.70 -11.58 7.01
N TRP A 59 5.02 -11.76 5.86
CA TRP A 59 3.79 -11.04 5.55
C TRP A 59 2.70 -11.30 6.59
N ALA A 60 2.45 -12.57 6.92
CA ALA A 60 1.44 -12.95 7.91
C ALA A 60 1.71 -12.39 9.32
N ASN A 61 2.95 -11.97 9.61
CA ASN A 61 3.34 -11.41 10.90
C ASN A 61 3.41 -9.89 10.96
N LEU A 62 3.24 -9.18 9.84
CA LEU A 62 3.21 -7.72 9.83
C LEU A 62 2.02 -7.20 10.67
N PRO A 63 2.18 -6.10 11.43
CA PRO A 63 1.12 -5.61 12.30
C PRO A 63 -0.17 -5.25 11.54
N CYS A 64 -0.05 -4.57 10.39
CA CYS A 64 -1.19 -4.24 9.53
C CYS A 64 -1.93 -5.48 8.98
N VAL A 65 -1.21 -6.58 8.70
CA VAL A 65 -1.80 -7.83 8.21
C VAL A 65 -2.55 -8.55 9.33
N LYS A 66 -1.92 -8.67 10.51
CA LYS A 66 -2.55 -9.24 11.70
C LYS A 66 -3.80 -8.48 12.14
N ALA A 67 -3.78 -7.16 12.02
CA ALA A 67 -4.92 -6.30 12.31
C ALA A 67 -6.04 -6.38 11.25
N GLY A 68 -5.87 -7.14 10.16
CA GLY A 68 -6.86 -7.24 9.07
C GLY A 68 -6.99 -5.95 8.25
N ASN A 69 -5.96 -5.11 8.27
CA ASN A 69 -5.94 -3.77 7.67
C ASN A 69 -5.36 -3.77 6.24
N VAL A 70 -5.39 -4.90 5.54
CA VAL A 70 -5.02 -4.97 4.11
C VAL A 70 -6.27 -5.09 3.25
N ARG A 71 -6.38 -4.24 2.22
CA ARG A 71 -7.47 -4.28 1.25
C ARG A 71 -6.92 -4.13 -0.16
N THR A 72 -7.57 -4.81 -1.11
CA THR A 72 -7.31 -4.62 -2.54
C THR A 72 -8.46 -3.83 -3.15
N ILE A 73 -8.13 -2.86 -3.99
CA ILE A 73 -9.11 -2.09 -4.77
C ILE A 73 -8.91 -2.31 -6.27
N PRO A 74 -9.93 -2.03 -7.11
CA PRO A 74 -9.80 -2.08 -8.56
C PRO A 74 -8.65 -1.20 -9.07
N PRO A 75 -8.15 -1.46 -10.30
CA PRO A 75 -7.09 -0.67 -10.90
C PRO A 75 -7.47 0.81 -10.95
N VAL A 76 -6.60 1.64 -10.40
CA VAL A 76 -6.62 3.10 -10.57
C VAL A 76 -5.24 3.51 -11.08
N TRP A 77 -5.19 4.34 -12.11
CA TRP A 77 -3.92 4.85 -12.63
C TRP A 77 -3.41 5.98 -11.73
N PRO A 78 -2.32 5.80 -10.96
CA PRO A 78 -1.84 6.79 -9.99
C PRO A 78 -1.35 8.09 -10.64
N PHE A 79 -1.05 8.03 -11.93
CA PHE A 79 -0.60 9.15 -12.77
C PHE A 79 -1.70 9.65 -13.70
N GLY A 80 -2.97 9.38 -13.37
CA GLY A 80 -4.09 9.92 -14.11
C GLY A 80 -4.21 11.43 -13.95
N GLY A 81 -5.07 12.03 -14.78
CA GLY A 81 -5.54 13.38 -14.55
C GLY A 81 -6.65 13.42 -13.50
N LEU A 82 -7.48 14.45 -13.56
CA LEU A 82 -8.60 14.68 -12.63
C LEU A 82 -9.51 13.44 -12.42
N ALA A 83 -9.70 12.62 -13.46
CA ALA A 83 -10.54 11.43 -13.38
C ALA A 83 -10.01 10.33 -12.43
N ALA A 84 -8.75 10.42 -11.99
CA ALA A 84 -8.12 9.50 -11.05
C ALA A 84 -7.99 10.06 -9.62
N ALA A 85 -8.44 11.30 -9.38
CA ALA A 85 -8.32 12.05 -8.13
C ALA A 85 -9.64 12.15 -7.33
#